data_AF-A0A4R9X1B3-F1
#
_entry.id   AF-A0A4R9X1B3-F1
#
_cell.length_a   1.000
_cell.length_b   1.000
_cell.length_c   1.000
_cell.angle_alpha   90.00
_cell.angle_beta   90.00
_cell.angle_gamma   90.00
#
_symmetry.space_group_name_H-M   'P 1'
#
loop_
_entity.id
_entity.type
_entity.pdbx_description
1 polymer ?
#
loop_
_entity_poly.entity_id
_entity_poly.type
_entity_poly.pdbx_seq_one_letter_code
_entity_poly.pdbx_strand_id
1 'polypeptide(L)' 'MNSDFAAAHLHLERACHYLRGDDETSCQSRAALDLLIEAIVAAQYKRPAADVVEFPRSARQQ' A
#
# COMPACT_ATOMS: atom_id res chain seq x y z
N MET A 1 -14.36 8.04 2.39
CA MET A 1 -13.26 8.53 3.25
C MET A 1 -12.01 7.80 2.80
N ASN A 2 -11.07 8.50 2.15
CA ASN A 2 -9.81 7.89 1.73
C ASN A 2 -8.84 7.96 2.90
N SER A 3 -8.25 6.82 3.27
CA SER A 3 -7.18 6.79 4.27
C SER A 3 -5.96 7.53 3.75
N ASP A 4 -5.28 8.28 4.62
CA ASP A 4 -4.00 8.91 4.30
C ASP A 4 -2.86 7.90 4.47
N PHE A 5 -2.63 7.11 3.41
CA PHE A 5 -1.59 6.09 3.39
C PHE A 5 -0.17 6.68 3.46
N ALA A 6 0.03 7.93 3.01
CA ALA A 6 1.33 8.58 3.06
C ALA A 6 1.70 8.96 4.50
N ALA A 7 0.76 9.56 5.24
CA ALA A 7 0.94 9.85 6.66
C ALA A 7 1.13 8.57 7.47
N ALA A 8 0.32 7.54 7.22
CA ALA A 8 0.45 6.26 7.91
C ALA A 8 1.83 5.61 7.69
N HIS A 9 2.32 5.57 6.45
CA HIS A 9 3.64 5.06 6.11
C HIS A 9 4.75 5.82 6.87
N LEU A 10 4.72 7.16 6.85
CA LEU A 10 5.69 8.00 7.57
C LEU A 10 5.74 7.70 9.07
N HIS A 11 4.58 7.49 9.70
CA HIS A 11 4.51 7.20 11.12
C HIS A 11 5.03 5.80 11.47
N LEU A 12 4.80 4.81 10.61
CA LEU A 12 5.33 3.46 10.79
C LEU A 12 6.86 3.43 10.63
N GLU A 13 7.42 4.13 9.63
CA GLU A 13 8.88 4.24 9.49
C GLU A 13 9.53 4.88 10.73
N ARG A 14 8.89 5.91 11.31
CA ARG A 14 9.35 6.52 12.56
C ARG A 14 9.26 5.54 13.73
N ALA A 15 8.21 4.74 13.83
CA ALA A 15 8.10 3.71 14.86
C ALA A 15 9.23 2.67 14.74
N CYS A 16 9.53 2.17 13.52
CA CYS A 16 10.67 1.31 13.27
C CYS A 16 11.99 1.97 13.68
N HIS A 17 12.16 3.26 13.38
CA HIS A 17 13.35 4.02 13.78
C HIS A 17 13.52 4.11 15.29
N TYR A 18 12.46 4.24 16.07
CA TYR A 18 12.56 4.34 17.54
C TYR A 18 12.74 2.98 18.22
N LEU A 19 12.23 1.90 17.63
CA LEU A 19 12.37 0.54 18.13
C LEU A 19 13.72 -0.07 17.76
N ARG A 20 14.83 0.66 17.95
CA ARG A 20 16.19 0.21 17.62
C ARG A 20 16.82 -0.77 18.61
N GLY A 21 16.17 -1.02 19.74
CA GLY A 21 16.65 -1.98 20.74
C GLY A 21 16.80 -3.39 20.17
N ASP A 22 17.70 -4.19 20.75
CA ASP A 22 17.90 -5.60 20.39
C ASP A 22 17.09 -6.55 21.29
N ASP A 23 16.21 -6.01 22.12
CA ASP A 23 15.28 -6.81 22.92
C ASP A 23 14.24 -7.50 22.02
N GLU A 24 13.72 -8.63 22.50
CA GLU A 24 12.76 -9.45 21.77
C GLU A 24 11.52 -8.66 21.34
N THR A 25 11.03 -7.75 22.20
CA THR A 25 9.84 -6.95 21.89
C THR A 25 10.12 -5.96 20.77
N SER A 26 11.27 -5.26 20.79
CA SER A 26 11.69 -4.38 19.69
C SER A 26 11.86 -5.15 18.38
N CYS A 27 12.47 -6.34 18.42
CA CYS A 27 12.61 -7.22 17.25
C CYS A 27 11.25 -7.64 16.67
N GLN A 28 10.35 -8.18 17.49
CA GLN A 28 9.02 -8.61 17.05
C GLN A 28 8.17 -7.44 16.56
N SER A 29 8.25 -6.30 17.23
CA SER A 29 7.50 -5.09 16.85
C SER A 29 7.95 -4.56 15.50
N ARG A 30 9.26 -4.49 15.22
CA ARG A 30 9.77 -4.10 13.90
C ARG A 30 9.29 -5.05 12.80
N ALA A 31 9.35 -6.36 13.03
CA ALA A 31 8.86 -7.34 12.07
C ALA A 31 7.36 -7.17 11.76
N ALA A 32 6.55 -6.86 12.78
CA ALA A 32 5.13 -6.57 12.57
C ALA A 32 4.90 -5.25 11.81
N LEU A 33 5.69 -4.22 12.11
CA LEU A 33 5.62 -2.93 11.41
C LEU A 33 5.97 -3.08 9.92
N ASP A 34 6.95 -3.91 9.57
CA ASP A 34 7.31 -4.18 8.17
C ASP A 34 6.12 -4.75 7.37
N LEU A 35 5.36 -5.69 7.96
CA LEU A 35 4.15 -6.25 7.33
C LEU A 35 3.08 -5.17 7.11
N LEU A 36 2.93 -4.23 8.04
CA LEU A 36 1.97 -3.14 7.92
C LEU A 36 2.40 -2.12 6.85
N ILE A 37 3.70 -1.81 6.77
CA ILE A 37 4.25 -0.94 5.72
C ILE A 37 3.98 -1.56 4.35
N GLU A 38 4.25 -2.85 4.18
CA GLU A 38 3.99 -3.56 2.92
C GLU A 38 2.51 -3.47 2.52
N ALA A 39 1.59 -3.74 3.46
CA ALA A 39 0.16 -3.68 3.20
C ALA A 39 -0.31 -2.28 2.78
N ILE A 40 0.24 -1.23 3.42
CA ILE A 40 -0.09 0.16 3.10
C ILE A 40 0.47 0.58 1.75
N VAL A 41 1.70 0.20 1.44
CA VAL A 41 2.32 0.45 0.12
C VAL A 41 1.50 -0.25 -0.97
N ALA A 42 1.12 -1.51 -0.76
CA ALA A 42 0.28 -2.25 -1.69
C ALA A 42 -1.08 -1.57 -1.91
N ALA A 43 -1.69 -1.02 -0.86
CA ALA A 43 -2.94 -0.26 -0.97
C ALA A 43 -2.77 1.10 -1.66
N GLN A 44 -1.68 1.83 -1.35
CA GLN A 44 -1.38 3.14 -1.92
C GLN A 44 -1.14 3.09 -3.43
N TYR A 45 -0.42 2.06 -3.89
CA TYR A 45 -0.08 1.88 -5.30
C TYR A 45 -1.00 0.89 -6.02
N LYS A 46 -2.09 0.46 -5.38
CA LYS A 46 -3.09 -0.39 -6.03
C LYS A 46 -3.68 0.38 -7.21
N ARG A 47 -3.38 -0.09 -8.42
CA ARG A 47 -3.93 0.49 -9.64
C ARG A 47 -5.45 0.39 -9.58
N PRO A 48 -6.20 1.46 -9.90
CA PRO A 48 -7.64 1.35 -10.07
C PRO A 48 -7.96 0.27 -11.10
N ALA A 49 -9.08 -0.42 -10.94
CA ALA A 49 -9.59 -1.30 -11.99
C ALA A 49 -9.70 -0.46 -13.27
N ALA A 50 -9.01 -0.89 -14.33
CA ALA A 50 -9.10 -0.20 -15.61
C ALA A 50 -10.47 -0.48 -16.22
N ASP A 51 -11.15 0.56 -16.69
CA ASP A 51 -12.35 0.37 -17.49
C ASP A 51 -11.97 -0.26 -18.83
N VAL A 52 -12.58 -1.41 -19.12
CA VAL A 52 -12.47 -2.06 -20.42
C VAL A 52 -13.36 -1.30 -21.39
N VAL A 53 -12.77 -0.58 -22.33
CA VAL A 53 -13.50 0.09 -23.41
C VAL A 53 -13.76 -0.92 -24.53
N GLU A 54 -15.02 -1.24 -24.80
CA GLU A 54 -15.39 -2.13 -25.90
C GLU A 54 -15.13 -1.47 -27.26
N PHE A 55 -14.52 -2.22 -28.19
CA PHE A 55 -14.28 -1.74 -29.54
C PHE A 55 -15.61 -1.64 -30.32
N PRO A 56 -15.92 -0.50 -30.98
CA PRO A 56 -17.18 -0.35 -31.70
C PRO A 56 -17.26 -1.36 -32.87
N ARG A 57 -18.25 -2.27 -32.84
CA ARG A 57 -18.47 -3.27 -33.89
C ARG A 57 -19.26 -2.74 -35.11
N SER A 58 -19.38 -1.43 -35.25
CA SER A 58 -20.20 -0.80 -36.29
C SER A 58 -19.37 -0.24 -37.44
N ALA A 59 -18.65 -1.12 -38.14
CA ALA A 59 -18.24 -0.86 -39.52
C ALA A 59 -18.88 -1.92 -40.42
N ARG A 60 -20.22 -2.01 -40.37
CA ARG A 60 -20.99 -2.69 -41.41
C ARG A 60 -21.20 -1.66 -42.51
N GLN A 61 -20.20 -1.49 -43.37
CA GLN A 61 -20.38 -0.80 -44.64
C GLN A 61 -21.28 -1.67 -45.52
N GLN A 62 -22.41 -1.08 -45.92
CA GLN A 62 -23.30 -1.57 -46.96
C GLN A 62 -22.64 -1.43 -48.32
#